data_AF-A0A919SRU7-F1
#
_entry.id   AF-A0A919SRU7-F1
#
_cell.length_a   1.000
_cell.length_b   1.000
_cell.length_c   1.000
_cell.angle_alpha   90.00
_cell.angle_beta   90.00
_cell.angle_gamma   90.00
#
_symmetry.space_group_name_H-M   'P 1'
#
loop_
_entity.id
_entity.type
_entity.pdbx_description
1 polymer ?
#
loop_
_entity_poly.entity_id
_entity_poly.type
_entity_poly.pdbx_seq_one_letter_code
_entity_poly.pdbx_strand_id
1 'polypeptide(L)'
;MNVLRRMLCSIGLHAGQWFLPGSRCESQRVCTVCGKLSEKVRHSWTEFAYVAAGGCEQVRRCERCSATESRPEHDWGPWFYTNMEFSAPQAHRCRRCHQTEKTIYTMR
;
A
#
# COMPACT_ATOMS: atom_id res chain seq x y z
N MET A 1 32.11 -18.98 -16.19
CA MET A 1 31.07 -18.12 -15.58
C MET A 1 30.96 -18.22 -14.04
N ASN A 2 31.96 -18.75 -13.30
CA ASN A 2 31.89 -18.89 -11.83
C ASN A 2 32.49 -17.70 -11.04
N VAL A 3 33.44 -16.96 -11.62
CA VAL A 3 34.15 -15.86 -10.94
C VAL A 3 33.22 -14.66 -10.67
N LEU A 4 32.49 -14.20 -11.70
CA LEU A 4 31.51 -13.12 -11.56
C LEU A 4 30.45 -13.44 -10.49
N ARG A 5 29.95 -14.68 -10.48
CA ARG A 5 28.93 -15.14 -9.53
C ARG A 5 29.43 -15.11 -8.07
N ARG A 6 30.72 -15.41 -7.85
CA ARG A 6 31.37 -15.31 -6.53
C ARG A 6 31.58 -13.85 -6.12
N MET A 7 32.04 -12.98 -7.03
CA MET A 7 32.19 -11.53 -6.74
C MET A 7 30.85 -10.90 -6.35
N LEU A 8 29.79 -11.16 -7.12
CA LEU A 8 28.43 -10.68 -6.81
C LEU A 8 27.95 -11.18 -5.44
N CYS A 9 28.22 -12.45 -5.13
CA CYS A 9 27.89 -13.03 -3.82
C CYS A 9 28.61 -12.30 -2.66
N SER A 10 29.88 -11.95 -2.84
CA SER A 10 30.66 -11.25 -1.81
C SER A 10 30.16 -9.83 -1.52
N ILE A 11 29.50 -9.17 -2.49
CA ILE A 11 28.89 -7.85 -2.31
C ILE A 11 27.39 -7.91 -1.97
N GLY A 12 26.86 -9.08 -1.60
CA GLY A 12 25.48 -9.26 -1.14
C GLY A 12 24.45 -9.56 -2.23
N LEU A 13 24.87 -9.67 -3.50
CA LEU A 13 24.00 -10.06 -4.61
C LEU A 13 23.97 -11.58 -4.75
N HIS A 14 23.11 -12.21 -3.95
CA HIS A 14 22.94 -13.66 -3.94
C HIS A 14 22.18 -14.18 -5.17
N ALA A 15 22.66 -15.28 -5.74
CA ALA A 15 22.09 -15.95 -6.91
C ALA A 15 21.26 -17.17 -6.49
N GLY A 16 20.18 -17.46 -7.21
CA GLY A 16 19.31 -18.61 -6.93
C GLY A 16 17.88 -18.30 -7.32
N GLN A 17 17.10 -19.35 -7.58
CA GLN A 17 15.69 -19.20 -7.93
C GLN A 17 14.90 -18.87 -6.67
N TRP A 18 14.03 -17.87 -6.79
CA TRP A 18 13.00 -17.61 -5.78
C TRP A 18 11.90 -18.65 -5.93
N PHE A 19 11.50 -19.25 -4.81
CA PHE A 19 10.33 -20.10 -4.74
C PHE A 19 9.40 -19.62 -3.62
N LEU A 20 8.13 -19.99 -3.77
CA LEU A 20 7.03 -19.50 -2.95
C LEU A 20 6.44 -20.70 -2.20
N PRO A 21 6.71 -20.86 -0.90
CA PRO A 21 6.24 -22.01 -0.14
C PRO A 21 4.75 -21.90 0.17
N GLY A 22 3.95 -22.83 -0.36
CA GLY A 22 2.55 -23.05 0.02
C GLY A 22 1.70 -21.78 0.01
N SER A 23 1.01 -21.53 1.13
CA SER A 23 0.14 -20.36 1.36
C SER A 23 0.87 -19.15 1.98
N ARG A 24 2.19 -19.21 2.20
CA ARG A 24 2.93 -18.12 2.84
C ARG A 24 3.38 -17.05 1.85
N CYS A 25 3.38 -15.79 2.27
CA CYS A 25 3.81 -14.66 1.44
C CYS A 25 5.33 -14.46 1.36
N GLU A 26 6.10 -15.15 2.22
CA GLU A 26 7.56 -15.17 2.12
C GLU A 26 7.99 -15.92 0.86
N SER A 27 8.63 -15.24 -0.09
CA SER A 27 9.45 -15.92 -1.09
C SER A 27 10.80 -16.23 -0.47
N GLN A 28 11.32 -17.43 -0.73
CA GLN A 28 12.62 -17.87 -0.26
C GLN A 28 13.55 -18.17 -1.43
N ARG A 29 14.84 -17.98 -1.24
CA ARG A 29 15.88 -18.52 -2.12
C ARG A 29 17.06 -18.97 -1.30
N VAL A 30 17.70 -20.05 -1.73
CA VAL A 30 19.00 -20.48 -1.21
C VAL A 30 20.06 -20.06 -2.21
N CYS A 31 21.08 -19.35 -1.73
CA CYS A 31 22.17 -18.92 -2.59
C CYS A 31 22.94 -20.12 -3.14
N THR A 32 23.01 -20.28 -4.47
CA THR A 32 23.72 -21.42 -5.09
C THR A 32 25.25 -21.33 -4.95
N VAL A 33 25.77 -20.24 -4.38
CA VAL A 33 27.21 -20.02 -4.19
C VAL A 33 27.62 -20.20 -2.73
N CYS A 34 26.91 -19.58 -1.78
CA CYS A 34 27.27 -19.60 -0.36
C CYS A 34 26.25 -20.29 0.56
N GLY A 35 25.14 -20.80 0.01
CA GLY A 35 24.09 -21.47 0.79
C GLY A 35 23.22 -20.54 1.65
N LYS A 36 23.48 -19.23 1.69
CA LYS A 36 22.69 -18.28 2.49
C LYS A 36 21.22 -18.27 2.05
N LEU A 37 20.32 -18.43 3.01
CA LEU A 37 18.88 -18.24 2.83
C LEU A 37 18.58 -16.74 2.74
N SER A 38 17.81 -16.33 1.74
CA SER A 38 17.22 -14.99 1.67
C SER A 38 15.71 -15.13 1.62
N GLU A 39 15.02 -14.23 2.32
CA GLU A 39 13.58 -14.15 2.37
C GLU A 39 13.11 -12.76 1.95
N LYS A 40 11.95 -12.68 1.30
CA LYS A 40 11.26 -11.42 1.06
C LYS A 40 9.75 -11.65 1.13
N VAL A 41 9.03 -10.74 1.77
CA VAL A 41 7.57 -10.82 1.87
C VAL A 41 6.96 -10.08 0.68
N ARG A 42 6.05 -10.73 -0.04
CA ARG A 42 5.19 -10.06 -1.03
C ARG A 42 3.76 -10.57 -0.92
N HIS A 43 2.85 -9.67 -0.57
CA HIS A 43 1.43 -9.95 -0.51
C HIS A 43 0.78 -9.86 -1.89
N SER A 44 -0.16 -10.77 -2.16
CA SER A 44 -1.16 -10.64 -3.23
C SER A 44 -2.41 -10.10 -2.57
N TRP A 45 -2.61 -8.79 -2.63
CA TRP A 45 -3.73 -8.12 -1.99
C TRP A 45 -4.95 -8.11 -2.91
N THR A 46 -6.14 -8.31 -2.35
CA THR A 46 -7.39 -7.96 -3.03
C THR A 46 -7.52 -6.44 -3.16
N GLU A 47 -8.52 -6.01 -3.93
CA GLU A 47 -8.97 -4.63 -3.91
C GLU A 47 -9.45 -4.23 -2.50
N PHE A 48 -9.33 -2.94 -2.20
CA PHE A 48 -9.92 -2.34 -1.00
C PHE A 48 -11.44 -2.25 -1.14
N ALA A 49 -12.16 -2.59 -0.08
CA ALA A 49 -13.61 -2.47 0.00
C ALA A 49 -14.04 -1.80 1.30
N TYR A 50 -15.08 -0.96 1.24
CA TYR A 50 -15.66 -0.33 2.41
C TYR A 50 -16.30 -1.37 3.35
N VAL A 51 -16.01 -1.26 4.64
CA VAL A 51 -16.49 -2.22 5.65
C VAL A 51 -17.94 -1.96 6.04
N ALA A 52 -18.38 -0.71 6.05
CA ALA A 52 -19.72 -0.32 6.49
C ALA A 52 -20.35 0.73 5.57
N ALA A 53 -21.68 0.69 5.47
CA ALA A 53 -22.45 1.78 4.89
C ALA A 53 -22.28 3.05 5.75
N GLY A 54 -21.89 4.16 5.14
CA GLY A 54 -21.61 5.42 5.84
C GLY A 54 -20.23 5.52 6.50
N GLY A 55 -19.47 4.43 6.62
CA GLY A 55 -18.08 4.46 7.09
C GLY A 55 -17.06 4.70 5.96
N CYS A 56 -15.93 5.33 6.28
CA CYS A 56 -14.81 5.53 5.36
C CYS A 56 -13.71 4.47 5.51
N GLU A 57 -13.83 3.54 6.45
CA GLU A 57 -12.85 2.47 6.60
C GLU A 57 -12.96 1.48 5.43
N GLN A 58 -11.83 1.28 4.76
CA GLN A 58 -11.66 0.26 3.73
C GLN A 58 -10.74 -0.84 4.25
N VAL A 59 -11.04 -2.08 3.88
CA VAL A 59 -10.23 -3.25 4.19
C VAL A 59 -9.91 -4.01 2.92
N ARG A 60 -8.70 -4.57 2.86
CA ARG A 60 -8.32 -5.59 1.87
C ARG A 60 -7.66 -6.78 2.55
N ARG A 61 -7.65 -7.92 1.87
CA ARG A 61 -7.05 -9.15 2.37
C ARG A 61 -5.97 -9.67 1.45
N CYS A 62 -4.96 -10.31 2.01
CA CYS A 62 -4.04 -11.09 1.22
C CYS A 62 -4.69 -12.43 0.86
N GLU A 63 -4.74 -12.74 -0.43
CA GLU A 63 -5.34 -13.97 -0.97
C GLU A 63 -4.58 -15.24 -0.55
N ARG A 64 -3.35 -15.09 -0.05
CA ARG A 64 -2.47 -16.22 0.28
C ARG A 64 -2.39 -16.47 1.78
N CYS A 65 -1.93 -15.47 2.53
CA CYS A 65 -1.68 -15.61 3.97
C CYS A 65 -2.83 -15.13 4.86
N SER A 66 -3.95 -14.67 4.28
CA SER A 66 -5.10 -14.12 5.01
C SER A 66 -4.83 -12.86 5.83
N ALA A 67 -3.63 -12.28 5.76
CA ALA A 67 -3.32 -10.99 6.34
C ALA A 67 -4.32 -9.93 5.88
N THR A 68 -4.55 -8.92 6.72
CA THR A 68 -5.52 -7.87 6.48
C THR A 68 -4.84 -6.53 6.60
N GLU A 69 -5.20 -5.60 5.73
CA GLU A 69 -4.77 -4.20 5.78
C GLU A 69 -6.01 -3.33 5.72
N SER A 70 -6.01 -2.26 6.52
CA SER A 70 -7.11 -1.33 6.60
C SER A 70 -6.63 0.11 6.43
N ARG A 71 -7.48 0.97 5.89
CA ARG A 71 -7.19 2.39 5.71
C ARG A 71 -8.47 3.22 5.76
N PRO A 72 -8.41 4.46 6.25
CA PRO A 72 -9.45 5.43 6.00
C PRO A 72 -9.34 5.95 4.56
N GLU A 73 -10.40 5.85 3.78
CA GLU A 73 -10.51 6.43 2.44
C GLU A 73 -11.84 7.17 2.33
N HIS A 74 -11.79 8.48 2.12
CA HIS A 74 -13.00 9.28 1.98
C HIS A 74 -13.46 9.37 0.54
N ASP A 75 -14.76 9.14 0.31
CA ASP A 75 -15.42 9.50 -0.94
C ASP A 75 -15.86 10.97 -0.86
N TRP A 76 -14.95 11.87 -1.18
CA TRP A 76 -15.21 13.31 -1.16
C TRP A 76 -16.18 13.72 -2.28
N GLY A 77 -17.17 14.54 -1.91
CA GLY A 77 -18.02 15.25 -2.86
C GLY A 77 -17.26 16.36 -3.61
N PRO A 78 -17.95 17.08 -4.51
CA PRO A 78 -17.35 18.23 -5.17
C PRO A 78 -17.05 19.36 -4.16
N TRP A 79 -16.04 20.15 -4.47
CA TRP A 79 -15.77 21.41 -3.77
C TRP A 79 -16.86 22.44 -4.05
N PHE A 80 -17.19 23.25 -3.03
CA PHE A 80 -18.11 24.38 -3.12
C PHE A 80 -17.57 25.57 -2.33
N TYR A 81 -17.86 26.79 -2.79
CA TYR A 81 -17.55 28.01 -2.05
C TYR A 81 -18.46 28.15 -0.84
N THR A 82 -17.89 28.51 0.30
CA THR A 82 -18.63 28.64 1.57
C THR A 82 -19.40 29.96 1.68
N ASN A 83 -19.01 30.98 0.92
CA ASN A 83 -19.69 32.26 0.81
C ASN A 83 -19.39 32.94 -0.56
N MET A 84 -19.89 34.15 -0.77
CA MET A 84 -19.71 34.93 -2.03
C MET A 84 -18.56 35.94 -1.97
N GLU A 85 -17.73 35.90 -0.92
CA GLU A 85 -16.66 36.88 -0.73
C GLU A 85 -15.47 36.60 -1.67
N PHE A 86 -14.72 37.64 -1.99
CA PHE A 86 -13.44 37.48 -2.65
C PHE A 86 -12.51 36.65 -1.74
N SER A 87 -11.84 35.64 -2.29
CA SER A 87 -11.04 34.66 -1.53
C SER A 87 -11.82 33.78 -0.54
N ALA A 88 -13.12 33.54 -0.80
CA ALA A 88 -13.95 32.62 -0.04
C ALA A 88 -13.28 31.23 0.14
N PRO A 89 -13.24 30.67 1.36
CA PRO A 89 -12.81 29.30 1.59
C PRO A 89 -13.69 28.33 0.80
N GLN A 90 -13.08 27.27 0.28
CA GLN A 90 -13.77 26.16 -0.35
C GLN A 90 -13.94 25.03 0.67
N ALA A 91 -15.05 24.32 0.57
CA ALA A 91 -15.32 23.14 1.38
C ALA A 91 -15.79 21.99 0.49
N HIS A 92 -15.55 20.77 0.94
CA HIS A 92 -16.18 19.58 0.40
C HIS A 92 -16.62 18.66 1.52
N ARG A 93 -17.62 17.81 1.25
CA ARG A 93 -18.20 16.91 2.24
C ARG A 93 -18.08 15.47 1.77
N CYS A 94 -17.64 14.59 2.65
CA CYS A 94 -17.61 13.17 2.36
C CYS A 94 -19.03 12.64 2.18
N ARG A 95 -19.28 11.92 1.08
CA ARG A 95 -20.59 11.32 0.78
C ARG A 95 -20.94 10.17 1.73
N ARG A 96 -19.94 9.59 2.40
CA ARG A 96 -20.09 8.46 3.32
C ARG A 96 -20.24 8.92 4.76
N CYS A 97 -19.16 9.45 5.36
CA CYS A 97 -19.15 9.80 6.78
C CYS A 97 -19.60 11.23 7.08
N HIS A 98 -19.90 12.02 6.05
CA HIS A 98 -20.36 13.40 6.19
C HIS A 98 -19.39 14.40 6.81
N GLN A 99 -18.15 14.00 7.08
CA GLN A 99 -17.09 14.93 7.47
C GLN A 99 -16.91 16.01 6.39
N THR A 100 -16.55 17.22 6.81
CA THR A 100 -16.24 18.35 5.94
C THR A 100 -14.78 18.72 6.10
N GLU A 101 -14.10 18.92 4.98
CA GLU A 101 -12.77 19.54 4.93
C GLU A 101 -12.88 20.89 4.22
N LYS A 102 -12.05 21.85 4.63
CA LYS A 102 -12.04 23.21 4.10
C LYS A 102 -10.62 23.60 3.70
N THR A 103 -10.50 24.41 2.66
CA THR A 103 -9.22 25.06 2.36
C THR A 103 -8.85 26.02 3.48
N ILE A 104 -7.56 26.10 3.80
CA ILE A 104 -7.02 27.16 4.64
C ILE A 104 -7.02 28.42 3.78
N TYR A 105 -7.49 29.57 4.30
CA TYR A 105 -7.55 30.84 3.57
C TYR A 105 -6.26 31.07 2.76
N THR A 106 -6.39 31.15 1.43
CA THR A 106 -5.29 31.56 0.55
C THR A 106 -5.10 33.06 0.66
N MET A 107 -4.45 33.52 1.72
CA MET A 107 -3.74 34.80 1.69
C MET A 107 -2.29 34.49 1.33
N ARG A 108 -1.91 34.76 0.09
CA ARG A 108 -0.52 34.93 -0.32
C ARG A 108 -0.35 36.36 -0.81
#